data_AF-A0A8J7DLJ5-F1
#
_entry.id   AF-A0A8J7DLJ5-F1
#
_cell.length_a   1.000
_cell.length_b   1.000
_cell.length_c   1.000
_cell.angle_alpha   90.00
_cell.angle_beta   90.00
_cell.angle_gamma   90.00
#
_symmetry.space_group_name_H-M   'P 1'
#
loop_
_entity.id
_entity.type
_entity.pdbx_description
1 polymer ?
#
loop_
_entity_poly.entity_id
_entity_poly.type
_entity_poly.pdbx_seq_one_letter_code
_entity_poly.pdbx_strand_id
1 'polypeptide(L)'
;MKLDKPIGKKYGYLGWKSLPSSTIVGNTKRFALVGYSGDFPNPKKKGYEDLTAGESMTAGVHLKCSILRQKDGLFDHNCDTTGGASGGAIITNIDGKYYI
;
A
#
# COMPACT_ATOMS: atom_id res chain seq x y z
N MET A 1 1.53 16.07 8.68
CA MET A 1 0.32 16.56 7.97
C MET A 1 -0.85 16.46 8.94
N LYS A 2 -1.78 17.42 8.91
CA LYS A 2 -3.01 17.41 9.70
C LYS A 2 -4.15 17.73 8.74
N LEU A 3 -5.25 16.98 8.84
CA LEU A 3 -6.45 17.28 8.07
C LEU A 3 -7.18 18.45 8.72
N ASP A 4 -7.71 19.36 7.90
CA ASP A 4 -8.48 20.52 8.37
C ASP A 4 -9.89 20.15 8.84
N LYS A 5 -10.34 18.92 8.55
CA LYS A 5 -11.64 18.40 8.94
C LYS A 5 -11.51 17.01 9.57
N PRO A 6 -12.36 16.66 10.57
CA PRO A 6 -12.42 15.31 11.10
C PRO A 6 -12.81 14.29 10.03
N ILE A 7 -12.23 13.09 10.09
CA ILE A 7 -12.56 11.97 9.19
C ILE A 7 -13.92 11.32 9.52
N GLY A 8 -14.65 11.79 10.53
CA GLY A 8 -15.95 11.25 10.90
C GLY A 8 -15.87 9.81 11.48
N LYS A 9 -16.98 9.07 11.40
CA LYS A 9 -17.11 7.71 11.97
C LYS A 9 -16.87 6.58 10.97
N LYS A 10 -16.83 6.89 9.67
CA LYS A 10 -16.70 5.91 8.59
C LYS A 10 -15.27 5.40 8.44
N TYR A 11 -14.30 6.29 8.63
CA TYR A 11 -12.88 6.01 8.41
C TYR A 11 -12.19 5.74 9.74
N GLY A 12 -11.27 4.78 9.73
CA GLY A 12 -10.38 4.48 10.86
C GLY A 12 -8.95 4.94 10.59
N TYR A 13 -8.03 4.49 11.43
CA TYR A 13 -6.60 4.68 11.23
C TYR A 13 -5.86 3.36 11.46
N LEU A 14 -4.71 3.22 10.81
CA LEU A 14 -3.72 2.21 11.16
C LEU A 14 -2.64 2.86 12.01
N GLY A 15 -2.17 2.14 13.03
CA GLY A 15 -1.03 2.59 13.80
C GLY A 15 0.25 2.52 12.98
N TRP A 16 1.21 3.39 13.30
CA TRP A 16 2.58 3.27 12.80
C TRP A 16 3.43 2.55 13.84
N LYS A 17 4.25 1.58 13.42
CA LYS A 17 5.17 0.88 14.34
C LYS A 17 6.57 0.83 13.76
N SER A 18 7.52 1.49 14.43
CA SER A 18 8.92 1.38 14.09
C SER A 18 9.44 -0.02 14.43
N LEU A 19 10.05 -0.69 13.45
CA LEU A 19 10.67 -1.99 13.60
C LEU A 19 12.14 -1.92 13.15
N PRO A 20 13.04 -2.67 13.79
CA PRO A 20 14.41 -2.81 13.31
C PRO A 20 14.43 -3.38 11.88
N SER A 21 15.34 -2.89 11.03
CA SER A 21 15.50 -3.38 9.65
C SER A 21 15.69 -4.89 9.58
N SER A 22 16.42 -5.47 10.53
CA SER A 22 16.65 -6.91 10.66
C SER A 22 15.36 -7.74 10.85
N THR A 23 14.28 -7.10 11.27
CA THR A 23 12.97 -7.75 11.48
C THR A 23 12.12 -7.79 10.21
N ILE A 24 12.35 -6.86 9.28
CA ILE A 24 11.52 -6.63 8.10
C ILE A 24 12.21 -7.02 6.78
N VAL A 25 13.53 -6.85 6.69
CA VAL A 25 14.32 -7.19 5.52
C VAL A 25 14.41 -8.71 5.36
N GLY A 26 14.23 -9.19 4.14
CA GLY A 26 14.24 -10.63 3.82
C GLY A 26 12.96 -11.35 4.23
N ASN A 27 12.00 -10.64 4.82
CA ASN A 27 10.77 -11.25 5.32
C ASN A 27 9.77 -11.48 4.18
N THR A 28 9.91 -12.64 3.55
CA THR A 28 9.14 -12.95 2.33
C THR A 28 7.64 -13.03 2.60
N LYS A 29 6.85 -12.43 1.71
CA LYS A 29 5.39 -12.57 1.64
C LYS A 29 4.61 -12.09 2.87
N ARG A 30 5.18 -11.18 3.67
CA ARG A 30 4.58 -10.67 4.92
C ARG A 30 3.87 -9.33 4.81
N PHE A 31 4.01 -8.64 3.68
CA PHE A 31 3.51 -7.28 3.54
C PHE A 31 2.41 -7.17 2.49
N ALA A 32 1.55 -6.19 2.67
CA ALA A 32 0.58 -5.72 1.70
C ALA A 32 0.89 -4.27 1.35
N LEU A 33 0.99 -3.93 0.07
CA LEU A 33 1.05 -2.55 -0.36
C LEU A 33 -0.36 -2.10 -0.79
N VAL A 34 -0.78 -0.93 -0.32
CA VAL A 34 -2.04 -0.29 -0.72
C VAL A 34 -1.75 1.10 -1.27
N GLY A 35 -2.23 1.40 -2.47
CA GLY A 35 -2.01 2.69 -3.13
C GLY A 35 -2.89 2.92 -4.35
N TYR A 36 -2.98 4.16 -4.81
CA TYR A 36 -3.79 4.56 -5.97
C TYR A 36 -2.95 4.52 -7.24
N SER A 37 -2.64 3.29 -7.67
CA SER A 37 -1.79 3.02 -8.83
C SER A 37 -2.49 3.40 -10.14
N GLY A 38 -1.74 3.99 -11.07
CA GLY A 38 -2.24 4.45 -12.37
C GLY A 38 -2.44 3.34 -13.40
N ASP A 39 -2.01 2.12 -13.10
CA ASP A 39 -2.22 0.93 -13.93
C ASP A 39 -3.52 0.18 -13.60
N PHE A 40 -4.35 0.71 -12.68
CA PHE A 40 -5.68 0.16 -12.41
C PHE A 40 -6.51 0.10 -13.71
N PRO A 41 -7.31 -0.96 -13.95
CA PRO A 41 -8.05 -1.12 -15.19
C PRO A 41 -8.91 0.10 -15.55
N ASN A 42 -8.96 0.42 -16.84
CA ASN A 42 -9.64 1.60 -17.35
C ASN A 42 -11.03 1.21 -17.89
N PRO A 43 -12.14 1.72 -17.31
CA PRO A 43 -13.49 1.37 -17.73
C PRO A 43 -13.83 1.74 -19.18
N LYS A 44 -13.03 2.63 -19.80
CA LYS A 44 -13.19 3.00 -21.21
C LYS A 44 -12.58 1.98 -22.18
N LYS A 45 -11.84 0.98 -21.68
CA LYS A 45 -11.25 -0.09 -22.49
C LYS A 45 -12.23 -1.26 -22.59
N LYS A 46 -12.25 -1.89 -23.76
CA LYS A 46 -13.07 -3.08 -24.01
C LYS A 46 -12.72 -4.20 -23.02
N GLY A 47 -13.73 -4.79 -22.39
CA GLY A 47 -13.60 -5.84 -21.37
C GLY A 47 -13.54 -5.34 -19.92
N TYR A 48 -13.71 -4.04 -19.69
CA TYR A 48 -13.71 -3.41 -18.35
C TYR A 48 -14.88 -2.43 -18.14
N GLU A 49 -15.85 -2.42 -19.04
CA GLU A 49 -16.97 -1.46 -19.05
C GLU A 49 -17.88 -1.58 -17.80
N ASP A 50 -17.79 -2.68 -17.07
CA ASP A 50 -18.51 -2.94 -15.82
C ASP A 50 -17.88 -2.25 -14.60
N LEU A 51 -16.65 -1.76 -14.71
CA LEU A 51 -15.96 -1.07 -13.63
C LEU A 51 -16.47 0.37 -13.47
N THR A 52 -16.70 0.78 -12.21
CA THR A 52 -17.19 2.13 -11.89
C THR A 52 -16.09 3.15 -11.63
N ALA A 53 -14.82 2.72 -11.60
CA ALA A 53 -13.66 3.55 -11.30
C ALA A 53 -12.43 3.08 -12.10
N GLY A 54 -11.60 4.02 -12.54
CA GLY A 54 -10.43 3.77 -13.39
C GLY A 54 -9.09 4.05 -12.74
N GLU A 55 -8.08 4.26 -13.59
CA GLU A 55 -6.69 4.60 -13.24
C GLU A 55 -6.62 5.64 -12.11
N SER A 56 -5.87 5.33 -11.04
CA SER A 56 -5.68 6.20 -9.86
C SER A 56 -6.95 6.58 -9.06
N MET A 57 -8.13 6.07 -9.42
CA MET A 57 -9.40 6.38 -8.73
C MET A 57 -9.76 5.34 -7.66
N THR A 58 -9.13 4.16 -7.71
CA THR A 58 -9.33 3.07 -6.76
C THR A 58 -8.01 2.67 -6.14
N ALA A 59 -8.03 2.39 -4.83
CA ALA A 59 -6.86 1.83 -4.16
C ALA A 59 -6.67 0.37 -4.62
N GLY A 60 -5.55 0.08 -5.27
CA GLY A 60 -5.07 -1.27 -5.52
C GLY A 60 -4.41 -1.86 -4.27
N VAL A 61 -4.42 -3.19 -4.18
CA VAL A 61 -3.76 -3.93 -3.10
C VAL A 61 -2.87 -5.01 -3.70
N HIS A 62 -1.56 -4.93 -3.45
CA HIS A 62 -0.65 -6.05 -3.72
C HIS A 62 -0.34 -6.76 -2.41
N LEU A 63 -0.86 -7.98 -2.27
CA LEU A 63 -0.62 -8.85 -1.12
C LEU A 63 0.66 -9.67 -1.28
N LYS A 64 1.26 -10.07 -0.16
CA LYS A 64 2.41 -10.99 -0.10
C LYS A 64 3.65 -10.45 -0.81
N CYS A 65 3.87 -9.13 -0.75
CA CYS A 65 5.15 -8.55 -1.11
C CYS A 65 6.13 -8.53 0.07
N SER A 66 7.37 -8.15 -0.20
CA SER A 66 8.52 -8.30 0.70
C SER A 66 9.44 -7.09 0.60
N ILE A 67 10.07 -6.75 1.72
CA ILE A 67 11.22 -5.84 1.75
C ILE A 67 12.48 -6.70 1.55
N LEU A 68 13.20 -6.44 0.47
CA LEU A 68 14.31 -7.28 0.01
C LEU A 68 15.62 -6.93 0.68
N ARG A 69 15.91 -5.63 0.82
CA ARG A 69 17.16 -5.13 1.41
C ARG A 69 17.00 -3.69 1.88
N GLN A 70 17.93 -3.27 2.72
CA GLN A 70 18.15 -1.86 3.05
C GLN A 70 19.46 -1.40 2.42
N LYS A 71 19.46 -0.25 1.77
CA LYS A 71 20.65 0.37 1.18
C LYS A 71 20.54 1.88 1.27
N ASP A 72 21.59 2.55 1.74
CA ASP A 72 21.67 4.02 1.81
C ASP A 72 20.47 4.69 2.53
N GLY A 73 19.96 4.03 3.57
CA GLY A 73 18.78 4.50 4.33
C GLY A 73 17.43 4.21 3.66
N LEU A 74 17.42 3.60 2.48
CA LEU A 74 16.21 3.20 1.74
C LEU A 74 15.95 1.70 1.85
N PHE A 75 14.69 1.31 1.72
CA PHE A 75 14.25 -0.08 1.65
C PHE A 75 13.80 -0.41 0.24
N ASP A 76 14.41 -1.42 -0.37
CA ASP A 76 13.97 -1.95 -1.66
C ASP A 76 12.90 -3.01 -1.39
N HIS A 77 11.78 -2.93 -2.12
CA HIS A 77 10.69 -3.90 -2.02
C HIS A 77 10.31 -4.44 -3.40
N ASN A 78 9.65 -5.60 -3.41
CA ASN A 78 9.05 -6.16 -4.63
C ASN A 78 7.52 -5.98 -4.71
N CYS A 79 6.96 -5.05 -3.93
CA CYS A 79 5.57 -4.66 -4.06
C CYS A 79 5.33 -3.99 -5.43
N ASP A 80 4.10 -4.07 -5.90
CA ASP A 80 3.73 -3.60 -7.24
C ASP A 80 3.41 -2.11 -7.14
N THR A 81 4.25 -1.31 -7.77
CA THR A 81 4.16 0.15 -7.72
C THR A 81 4.26 0.71 -9.12
N THR A 82 3.24 1.43 -9.56
CA THR A 82 3.34 2.29 -10.74
C THR A 82 3.11 3.76 -10.36
N GLY A 83 3.20 4.66 -11.34
CA GLY A 83 2.92 6.08 -11.11
C GLY A 83 1.55 6.27 -10.45
N GLY A 84 1.47 7.10 -9.41
CA GLY A 84 0.26 7.28 -8.59
C GLY A 84 0.28 6.49 -7.27
N ALA A 85 1.01 5.38 -7.17
CA ALA A 85 1.15 4.63 -5.92
C ALA A 85 2.04 5.32 -4.87
N SER A 86 2.70 6.43 -5.22
CA SER A 86 3.54 7.20 -4.29
C SER A 86 2.74 7.66 -3.07
N GLY A 87 3.30 7.43 -1.88
CA GLY A 87 2.61 7.66 -0.60
C GLY A 87 1.70 6.50 -0.17
N GLY A 88 1.62 5.41 -0.95
CA GLY A 88 0.96 4.18 -0.56
C GLY A 88 1.58 3.55 0.70
N ALA A 89 0.75 2.84 1.46
CA ALA A 89 1.14 2.24 2.72
C ALA A 89 1.57 0.78 2.52
N ILE A 90 2.74 0.42 3.04
CA ILE A 90 3.14 -0.98 3.23
C ILE A 90 2.65 -1.39 4.62
N ILE A 91 1.80 -2.41 4.67
CA ILE A 91 1.08 -2.85 5.87
C ILE A 91 1.51 -4.27 6.22
N THR A 92 1.66 -4.54 7.51
CA THR A 92 1.89 -5.89 8.04
C THR A 92 0.98 -6.20 9.21
N ASN A 93 0.80 -7.49 9.51
CA ASN A 93 0.08 -7.96 10.69
C ASN A 93 1.08 -8.41 11.76
N ILE A 94 0.96 -7.84 12.96
CA ILE A 94 1.77 -8.19 14.13
C ILE A 94 0.79 -8.53 15.24
N ASP A 95 0.76 -9.80 15.63
CA ASP A 95 -0.09 -10.32 16.72
C ASP A 95 -1.58 -9.95 16.56
N GLY A 96 -2.11 -10.07 15.34
CA GLY A 96 -3.51 -9.81 15.03
C GLY A 96 -3.84 -8.33 14.82
N LYS A 97 -2.87 -7.42 14.89
CA LYS A 97 -3.05 -5.99 14.64
C LYS A 97 -2.30 -5.54 13.39
N TYR A 98 -2.91 -4.65 12.61
CA TYR A 98 -2.34 -4.12 11.38
C TYR A 98 -1.60 -2.80 11.64
N TYR A 99 -0.41 -2.70 11.07
CA TYR A 99 0.46 -1.54 11.20
C TYR A 99 1.04 -1.14 9.85
N ILE A 100 1.27 0.16 9.71
CA ILE A 100 2.20 0.73 8.74
C ILE A 100 3.60 0.64 9.35
#